data_AF-A0A951MBZ6-F1
#
_entry.id   AF-A0A951MBZ6-F1
#
_cell.length_a   1.000
_cell.length_b   1.000
_cell.length_c   1.000
_cell.angle_alpha   90.00
_cell.angle_beta   90.00
_cell.angle_gamma   90.00
#
_symmetry.space_group_name_H-M   'P 1'
#
loop_
_entity.id
_entity.type
_entity.pdbx_description
1 polymer ?
#
loop_
_entity_poly.entity_id
_entity_poly.type
_entity_poly.pdbx_seq_one_letter_code
_entity_poly.pdbx_strand_id
1 'polypeptide(L)'
;MKPLIWGVFGLLALCWTGLAAASVQITEWMLTAIAAGQVTDAANAAGQWPVPAWLALWIDPAWLKDMQTAWLGLVQWLGQVLPSTQSLSGWVAPLVWTVWALGLLCLLVPAIALHWVAGRLKTPTTLRKAQP
;
A
#
# COMPACT_ATOMS: atom_id res chain seq x y z
N MET A 1 20.10 -13.26 -12.07
CA MET A 1 20.04 -12.30 -10.94
C MET A 1 19.18 -11.07 -11.24
N LYS A 2 19.36 -10.40 -12.39
CA LYS A 2 18.56 -9.21 -12.78
C LYS A 2 17.02 -9.40 -12.80
N PRO A 3 16.42 -10.52 -13.28
CA PRO A 3 14.96 -10.65 -13.31
C PRO A 3 14.33 -10.97 -11.95
N LEU A 4 15.07 -11.57 -11.01
CA LEU A 4 14.58 -11.88 -9.67
C LEU A 4 14.30 -10.62 -8.85
N ILE A 5 15.19 -9.61 -8.93
CA ILE A 5 15.03 -8.31 -8.26
C ILE A 5 13.75 -7.61 -8.76
N TRP A 6 13.55 -7.60 -10.07
CA TRP A 6 12.37 -7.01 -10.69
C TRP A 6 11.09 -7.83 -10.46
N GLY A 7 11.19 -9.16 -10.34
CA GLY A 7 10.07 -10.01 -9.98
C GLY A 7 9.57 -9.77 -8.57
N VAL A 8 10.48 -9.70 -7.59
CA VAL A 8 10.13 -9.37 -6.19
C VAL A 8 9.59 -7.94 -6.09
N PHE A 9 10.24 -6.98 -6.73
CA PHE A 9 9.73 -5.60 -6.82
C PHE A 9 8.33 -5.56 -7.44
N GLY A 10 8.12 -6.26 -8.55
CA GLY A 10 6.83 -6.34 -9.23
C GLY A 10 5.75 -6.90 -8.33
N LEU A 11 6.02 -7.99 -7.60
CA LEU A 11 5.07 -8.58 -6.65
C LEU A 11 4.73 -7.62 -5.51
N LEU A 12 5.74 -7.01 -4.88
CA LEU A 12 5.51 -6.03 -3.81
C LEU A 12 4.75 -4.81 -4.32
N ALA A 13 5.09 -4.31 -5.51
CA ALA A 13 4.39 -3.20 -6.14
C ALA A 13 2.93 -3.55 -6.45
N LEU A 14 2.66 -4.79 -6.86
CA LEU A 14 1.30 -5.27 -7.13
C LEU A 14 0.48 -5.38 -5.83
N CYS A 15 1.07 -5.94 -4.77
CA CYS A 15 0.44 -5.95 -3.44
C CYS A 15 0.20 -4.54 -2.90
N TRP A 16 1.18 -3.64 -3.01
CA TRP A 16 1.06 -2.24 -2.58
C TRP A 16 -0.02 -1.47 -3.36
N THR A 17 -0.04 -1.66 -4.68
CA THR A 17 -1.05 -1.05 -5.56
C THR A 17 -2.43 -1.61 -5.28
N GLY A 18 -2.55 -2.92 -5.04
CA GLY A 18 -3.79 -3.55 -4.62
C GLY A 18 -4.31 -2.98 -3.29
N LEU A 19 -3.43 -2.75 -2.32
CA LEU A 19 -3.79 -2.15 -1.04
C LEU A 19 -4.29 -0.70 -1.19
N ALA A 20 -3.62 0.10 -2.03
CA ALA A 20 -4.06 1.46 -2.32
C ALA A 20 -5.41 1.50 -3.04
N ALA A 21 -5.60 0.65 -4.06
CA ALA A 21 -6.87 0.54 -4.78
C ALA A 21 -8.01 0.09 -3.87
N ALA A 22 -7.78 -0.92 -3.03
CA ALA A 22 -8.74 -1.36 -2.03
C ALA A 22 -9.11 -0.23 -1.05
N SER A 23 -8.12 0.58 -0.62
CA SER A 23 -8.36 1.72 0.26
C SER A 23 -9.26 2.79 -0.38
N VAL A 24 -9.07 3.11 -1.67
CA VAL A 24 -9.97 4.02 -2.41
C VAL A 24 -11.37 3.44 -2.49
N GLN A 25 -11.49 2.18 -2.93
CA GLN A 25 -12.77 1.51 -3.10
C GLN A 25 -13.58 1.45 -1.80
N ILE A 26 -12.91 1.13 -0.69
CA ILE A 26 -13.53 1.10 0.65
C ILE A 26 -13.98 2.51 1.04
N THR A 27 -13.15 3.53 0.82
CA THR A 27 -13.50 4.91 1.20
C THR A 27 -14.67 5.45 0.37
N GLU A 28 -14.71 5.18 -0.94
CA GLU A 28 -15.85 5.53 -1.81
C GLU A 28 -17.13 4.82 -1.38
N TRP A 29 -17.04 3.52 -1.06
CA TRP A 29 -18.18 2.75 -0.55
C TRP A 29 -18.71 3.34 0.76
N MET A 30 -17.83 3.71 1.70
CA MET A 30 -18.21 4.34 2.97
C MET A 30 -18.88 5.70 2.76
N LEU A 31 -18.31 6.56 1.91
CA LEU A 31 -18.90 7.86 1.59
C LEU A 31 -20.29 7.71 0.98
N THR A 32 -20.47 6.72 0.10
CA THR A 32 -21.78 6.41 -0.50
C THR A 32 -22.78 5.92 0.54
N ALA A 33 -22.36 5.06 1.47
CA ALA A 33 -23.22 4.56 2.55
C ALA A 33 -23.63 5.65 3.55
N ILE A 34 -22.72 6.59 3.85
CA ILE A 34 -23.00 7.77 4.69
C ILE A 34 -23.99 8.70 3.98
N ALA A 35 -23.79 8.97 2.68
CA ALA A 35 -24.70 9.78 1.88
C ALA A 35 -26.11 9.16 1.79
N ALA A 36 -26.20 7.83 1.79
CA ALA A 36 -27.46 7.09 1.84
C ALA A 36 -28.08 7.02 3.26
N GLY A 37 -27.43 7.58 4.29
CA GLY A 37 -27.88 7.55 5.68
C GLY A 37 -27.81 6.18 6.35
N GLN A 38 -27.13 5.20 5.73
CA GLN A 38 -27.05 3.82 6.22
C GLN A 38 -26.04 3.67 7.36
N VAL A 39 -25.03 4.55 7.40
CA VAL A 39 -24.00 4.56 8.45
C VAL A 39 -23.75 6.00 8.86
N THR A 40 -23.79 6.27 10.17
CA THR A 40 -23.57 7.62 10.74
C THR A 40 -22.11 7.98 10.92
N ASP A 41 -21.21 7.00 10.98
CA ASP A 41 -19.78 7.23 11.22
C ASP A 41 -18.91 6.16 10.51
N ALA A 42 -17.85 6.61 9.85
CA ALA A 42 -16.89 5.75 9.18
C ALA A 42 -16.19 4.79 10.18
N ALA A 43 -15.95 5.24 11.42
CA ALA A 43 -15.39 4.37 12.45
C ALA A 43 -16.31 3.18 12.80
N ASN A 44 -17.63 3.39 12.80
CA ASN A 44 -18.60 2.32 13.03
C ASN A 44 -18.71 1.37 11.83
N ALA A 45 -18.67 1.89 10.59
CA ALA A 45 -18.65 1.03 9.39
C ALA A 45 -17.41 0.14 9.33
N ALA A 46 -16.23 0.67 9.68
CA ALA A 46 -14.98 -0.10 9.69
C ALA A 46 -14.99 -1.20 10.76
N GLY A 47 -15.56 -0.92 11.94
CA GLY A 47 -15.73 -1.90 13.02
C GLY A 47 -16.76 -3.00 12.71
N GLN A 48 -17.69 -2.74 11.78
CA GLN A 48 -18.69 -3.73 11.35
C GLN A 48 -18.29 -4.53 10.12
N TRP A 49 -17.10 -4.30 9.56
CA TRP A 49 -16.63 -5.05 8.38
C TRP A 49 -16.62 -6.55 8.70
N PRO A 50 -17.52 -7.35 8.10
CA PRO A 50 -17.56 -8.78 8.37
C PRO A 50 -16.32 -9.41 7.72
N VAL A 51 -15.38 -9.87 8.53
CA VAL A 51 -14.19 -10.58 8.04
C VAL A 51 -14.68 -11.86 7.38
N PRO A 52 -14.50 -12.03 6.06
CA PRO A 52 -14.99 -13.21 5.37
C PRO A 52 -14.30 -14.47 5.93
N ALA A 53 -15.05 -15.56 6.12
CA ALA A 53 -14.50 -16.79 6.70
C ALA A 53 -13.32 -17.38 5.89
N TRP A 54 -13.29 -17.15 4.57
CA TRP A 54 -12.16 -17.53 3.75
C TRP A 54 -10.90 -16.75 4.11
N LEU A 55 -11.00 -15.49 4.55
CA LEU A 55 -9.87 -14.65 4.92
C LEU A 55 -9.28 -15.05 6.29
N ALA A 56 -10.13 -15.54 7.20
CA ALA A 56 -9.73 -16.06 8.50
C ALA A 56 -8.85 -17.32 8.41
N LEU A 57 -8.88 -18.05 7.29
CA LEU A 57 -8.00 -19.20 7.03
C LEU A 57 -6.56 -18.79 6.69
N TRP A 58 -6.34 -17.54 6.25
CA TRP A 58 -5.04 -17.06 5.80
C TRP A 58 -4.43 -15.99 6.70
N ILE A 59 -5.25 -15.31 7.50
CA ILE A 59 -4.83 -14.16 8.32
C ILE A 59 -5.17 -14.41 9.78
N ASP A 60 -4.18 -14.26 10.66
CA ASP A 60 -4.35 -14.34 12.10
C ASP A 60 -5.32 -13.24 12.57
N PRO A 61 -6.38 -13.58 13.33
CA PRO A 61 -7.31 -12.60 13.87
C PRO A 61 -6.66 -11.53 14.76
N ALA A 62 -5.53 -11.82 15.41
CA ALA A 62 -4.75 -10.82 16.14
C ALA A 62 -4.20 -9.73 15.21
N TRP A 63 -3.70 -10.14 14.04
CA TRP A 63 -3.15 -9.21 13.05
C TRP A 63 -4.24 -8.34 12.40
N LEU A 64 -5.43 -8.91 12.19
CA LEU A 64 -6.62 -8.16 11.78
C LEU A 64 -7.00 -7.07 12.79
N LYS A 65 -6.93 -7.38 14.08
CA LYS A 65 -7.24 -6.42 15.15
C LYS A 65 -6.21 -5.28 15.22
N ASP A 66 -4.93 -5.59 15.04
CA ASP A 66 -3.87 -4.58 14.97
C ASP A 66 -4.05 -3.68 13.74
N MET A 67 -4.40 -4.25 12.59
CA MET A 67 -4.75 -3.47 11.40
C MET A 67 -5.97 -2.57 11.61
N GLN A 68 -7.04 -3.07 12.23
CA GLN A 68 -8.22 -2.27 12.56
C GLN A 68 -7.85 -1.11 13.50
N THR A 69 -6.99 -1.36 14.48
CA THR A 69 -6.53 -0.34 15.43
C THR A 69 -5.67 0.72 14.75
N ALA A 70 -4.74 0.29 13.88
CA ALA A 70 -3.93 1.21 13.07
C ALA A 70 -4.80 2.05 12.12
N TRP A 71 -5.81 1.44 11.50
CA TRP A 71 -6.76 2.12 10.63
C TRP A 71 -7.59 3.16 11.39
N LEU A 72 -8.12 2.80 12.56
CA LEU A 72 -8.84 3.73 13.44
C LEU A 72 -7.95 4.91 13.84
N GLY A 73 -6.70 4.67 14.21
CA GLY A 73 -5.74 5.73 14.52
C GLY A 73 -5.51 6.67 13.35
N LEU A 74 -5.43 6.11 12.14
CA LEU A 74 -5.22 6.88 10.91
C LEU A 74 -6.45 7.74 10.55
N VAL A 75 -7.67 7.20 10.70
CA VAL A 75 -8.92 7.95 10.50
C VAL A 75 -9.09 9.05 11.53
N GLN A 76 -8.78 8.78 12.80
CA GLN A 76 -8.83 9.79 13.86
C GLN A 76 -7.84 10.93 13.59
N TRP A 77 -6.60 10.60 13.20
CA TRP A 77 -5.61 11.60 12.83
C TRP A 77 -6.06 12.43 11.62
N LEU A 78 -6.62 11.79 10.59
CA LEU A 78 -7.20 12.51 9.43
C LEU A 78 -8.34 13.44 9.84
N GLY A 79 -9.21 13.01 10.77
CA GLY A 79 -10.28 13.85 11.32
C GLY A 79 -9.77 15.07 12.08
N GLN A 80 -8.56 15.01 12.66
CA GLN A 80 -7.94 16.17 13.33
C GLN A 80 -7.26 17.12 12.35
N VAL A 81 -6.75 16.62 11.22
CA VAL A 81 -5.99 17.42 10.25
C VAL A 81 -6.89 18.04 9.18
N LEU A 82 -8.03 17.45 8.86
CA LEU A 82 -8.91 17.98 7.81
C LEU A 82 -9.94 19.00 8.34
N PRO A 83 -10.15 20.15 7.66
CA PRO A 83 -10.94 21.25 8.21
C PRO A 83 -12.47 21.05 8.15
N SER A 84 -12.96 19.99 7.52
CA SER A 84 -14.39 19.60 7.52
C SER A 84 -14.56 18.27 6.78
N THR A 85 -15.57 17.48 7.17
CA THR A 85 -15.94 16.20 6.53
C THR A 85 -16.39 16.35 5.08
N GLN A 86 -16.90 17.51 4.67
CA GLN A 86 -17.34 17.78 3.30
C GLN A 86 -16.16 17.88 2.31
N SER A 87 -14.98 18.30 2.76
CA SER A 87 -13.78 18.39 1.92
C SER A 87 -13.07 17.03 1.77
N LEU A 88 -13.39 16.02 2.57
CA LEU A 88 -12.73 14.70 2.51
C LEU A 88 -12.90 14.01 1.16
N SER A 89 -14.12 13.99 0.60
CA SER A 89 -14.41 13.25 -0.63
C SER A 89 -13.58 13.72 -1.84
N GLY A 90 -13.28 15.02 -1.92
CA GLY A 90 -12.43 15.58 -2.98
C GLY A 90 -10.93 15.34 -2.79
N TRP A 91 -10.48 15.14 -1.55
CA TRP A 91 -9.05 15.01 -1.20
C TRP A 91 -8.58 13.58 -0.93
N VAL A 92 -9.50 12.65 -0.65
CA VAL A 92 -9.18 11.23 -0.38
C VAL A 92 -8.42 10.62 -1.55
N ALA A 93 -8.95 10.73 -2.77
CA ALA A 93 -8.29 10.15 -3.94
C ALA A 93 -6.87 10.68 -4.15
N PRO A 94 -6.62 12.02 -4.22
CA PRO A 94 -5.26 12.52 -4.39
C PRO A 94 -4.34 12.20 -3.19
N LEU A 95 -4.83 12.16 -1.95
CA LEU A 95 -4.03 11.73 -0.80
C LEU A 95 -3.61 10.26 -0.91
N VAL A 96 -4.55 9.36 -1.26
CA VAL A 96 -4.25 7.93 -1.43
C VAL A 96 -3.25 7.72 -2.57
N TRP A 97 -3.42 8.43 -3.70
CA TRP A 97 -2.45 8.39 -4.80
C TRP A 97 -1.07 8.96 -4.41
N THR A 98 -1.02 9.98 -3.57
CA THR A 98 0.24 10.55 -3.05
C THR A 98 0.96 9.55 -2.15
N VAL A 99 0.24 8.91 -1.23
CA VAL A 99 0.79 7.84 -0.36
C VAL A 99 1.24 6.64 -1.20
N TRP A 100 0.44 6.25 -2.21
CA TRP A 100 0.81 5.20 -3.15
C TRP A 100 2.12 5.51 -3.87
N ALA A 101 2.24 6.72 -4.44
CA ALA A 101 3.42 7.16 -5.19
C ALA A 101 4.67 7.21 -4.31
N LEU A 102 4.53 7.69 -3.07
CA LEU A 102 5.61 7.69 -2.08
C LEU A 102 6.04 6.26 -1.73
N GLY A 103 5.10 5.37 -1.46
CA GLY A 103 5.40 3.96 -1.16
C GLY A 103 6.08 3.24 -2.33
N LEU A 104 5.61 3.49 -3.56
CA LEU A 104 6.24 2.95 -4.77
C LEU A 104 7.67 3.48 -4.95
N LEU A 105 7.89 4.77 -4.70
CA LEU A 105 9.23 5.36 -4.75
C LEU A 105 10.16 4.71 -3.72
N CYS A 106 9.68 4.52 -2.48
CA CYS A 106 10.43 3.83 -1.42
C CYS A 106 10.75 2.37 -1.76
N LEU A 107 9.91 1.69 -2.54
CA LEU A 107 10.17 0.33 -3.05
C LEU A 107 11.13 0.32 -4.25
N LEU A 108 11.04 1.35 -5.10
CA LEU A 108 11.81 1.45 -6.35
C LEU A 108 13.27 1.80 -6.08
N VAL A 109 13.55 2.72 -5.16
CA VAL A 109 14.90 3.16 -4.78
C VAL A 109 15.83 1.97 -4.42
N PRO A 110 15.47 1.07 -3.48
CA PRO A 110 16.30 -0.08 -3.15
C PRO A 110 16.39 -1.10 -4.29
N ALA A 111 15.34 -1.29 -5.09
CA ALA A 111 15.38 -2.16 -6.25
C ALA A 111 16.39 -1.68 -7.31
N ILE A 112 16.42 -0.37 -7.58
CA ILE A 112 17.41 0.26 -8.48
C ILE A 112 18.81 0.16 -7.89
N ALA A 113 18.98 0.44 -6.60
CA ALA A 113 20.27 0.36 -5.92
C ALA A 113 20.86 -1.07 -5.99
N LEU A 114 20.06 -2.10 -5.68
CA LEU A 114 20.48 -3.50 -5.80
C LEU A 114 20.82 -3.87 -7.25
N HIS A 115 20.02 -3.42 -8.22
CA HIS A 115 20.28 -3.70 -9.63
C HIS A 115 21.60 -3.09 -10.11
N TRP A 116 21.89 -1.86 -9.68
CA TRP A 116 23.10 -1.14 -10.04
C TRP A 116 24.35 -1.80 -9.43
N VAL A 117 24.31 -2.15 -8.15
CA VAL A 117 25.40 -2.88 -7.47
C VAL A 117 25.64 -4.25 -8.12
N ALA A 118 24.58 -5.00 -8.43
CA ALA A 118 24.69 -6.28 -9.13
C ALA A 118 25.23 -6.16 -10.57
N GLY A 119 25.04 -5.00 -11.22
CA GLY A 119 25.63 -4.68 -12.52
C GLY A 119 27.12 -4.34 -12.43
N ARG A 120 27.56 -3.67 -11.36
CA ARG A 120 28.95 -3.29 -11.11
C ARG A 120 29.87 -4.49 -10.83
N LEU A 121 29.34 -5.54 -10.23
CA LEU A 121 30.10 -6.76 -9.87
C LEU A 121 30.46 -7.66 -11.08
N LYS A 122 30.03 -7.31 -12.31
CA LYS A 122 30.28 -8.10 -13.54
C LYS A 122 31.50 -7.66 -14.36
N THR A 123 32.40 -6.86 -13.81
CA THR A 123 33.67 -6.55 -14.50
C THR A 123 34.82 -6.67 -13.50
N PRO A 124 35.53 -7.80 -13.57
CA PRO A 124 36.88 -7.71 -14.12
C PRO A 124 37.02 -8.53 -15.39
N THR A 125 37.38 -7.84 -16.47
CA THR A 125 37.95 -8.42 -17.70
C THR A 125 39.38 -8.88 -17.41
N THR A 126 39.58 -9.91 -16.59
CA THR A 126 40.91 -10.51 -16.36
C THR A 126 41.05 -11.84 -17.11
N LEU A 127 40.68 -11.88 -18.40
CA LEU A 127 41.14 -12.89 -19.36
C LEU A 127 41.29 -12.30 -20.78
N ARG A 128 41.60 -11.00 -20.87
CA ARG A 128 42.10 -10.37 -22.11
C ARG A 128 43.62 -10.32 -21.96
N LYS A 129 44.35 -11.08 -22.78
CA LYS A 129 45.83 -11.13 -22.86
C LYS A 129 46.53 -11.99 -21.80
N ALA A 130 46.28 -13.30 -21.86
CA ALA A 130 47.40 -14.24 -21.84
C ALA A 130 47.35 -15.00 -23.18
N GLN A 131 47.69 -14.27 -24.25
CA GLN A 131 48.22 -14.81 -25.51
C GLN A 131 49.69 -14.39 -25.52
N PRO A 132 50.60 -15.06 -26.26
CA PRO A 132 50.38 -16.07 -27.30
C PRO A 132 50.57 -17.53 -26.83
#